data_AF-A0A7X6BHY9-F1
#
_entry.id   AF-A0A7X6BHY9-F1
#
_cell.length_a   1.000
_cell.length_b   1.000
_cell.length_c   1.000
_cell.angle_alpha   90.00
_cell.angle_beta   90.00
_cell.angle_gamma   90.00
#
_symmetry.space_group_name_H-M   'P 1'
#
loop_
_entity.id
_entity.type
_entity.pdbx_description
1 polymer ?
#
loop_
_entity_poly.entity_id
_entity_poly.type
_entity_poly.pdbx_seq_one_letter_code
_entity_poly.pdbx_strand_id
1 'polypeptide(L)'
;MKTKNILWILIVGFIGWIGCNDDNKTLTPSGVEEYELVIPQGNHEYDARIVDWFDRTGVYILYKFDPVDVYLKVQASWQEMYLDTIRTVNYYEMKEGDFVKDSVANLAGVEYKLGATKNSSTSWQEVSLDGKTLLVVNYKTQYEGTFSVEKADEAYVDKQLDLLEQLFLNFYPDSLLRSVMPLKIILGQGLKTVSGNQQTLLNKSYLLSFNNFIFSHGDETAGTMTDASKKTLKNDLNKWFLQTYDKMKDRFSYDDFYDVSDYYWAGVSASSRPVDSMSYRLGFVKRPYATSQLSLIQDDDLKNYVNMIFDYTYETLVATPVNGNYNANDLTGILHPLKDRNGLIRRKYDILINEFKRQGVDIETIGSYLGK
;
A
#
# COMPACT_ATOMS: atom_id res chain seq x y z
N MET A 1 4.10 59.82 -29.98
CA MET A 1 3.73 58.53 -30.61
C MET A 1 2.92 57.72 -29.60
N LYS A 2 1.61 57.54 -29.90
CA LYS A 2 0.69 56.48 -29.42
C LYS A 2 0.29 56.39 -27.93
N THR A 3 -0.18 57.49 -27.33
CA THR A 3 -1.08 57.45 -26.15
C THR A 3 -2.47 56.85 -26.48
N LYS A 4 -2.80 56.71 -27.78
CA LYS A 4 -4.05 56.09 -28.26
C LYS A 4 -4.13 54.56 -28.10
N ASN A 5 -3.02 53.88 -27.79
CA ASN A 5 -3.02 52.41 -27.67
C ASN A 5 -3.12 51.89 -26.23
N ILE A 6 -2.96 52.77 -25.23
CA ILE A 6 -3.10 52.39 -23.81
C ILE A 6 -4.58 52.38 -23.39
N LEU A 7 -5.41 53.24 -24.00
CA LEU A 7 -6.85 53.30 -23.69
C LEU A 7 -7.61 52.05 -24.20
N TRP A 8 -7.14 51.42 -25.28
CA TRP A 8 -7.77 50.21 -25.83
C TRP A 8 -7.46 48.94 -25.01
N ILE A 9 -6.30 48.87 -24.35
CA ILE A 9 -5.93 47.73 -23.49
C ILE A 9 -6.72 47.76 -22.17
N LEU A 10 -7.01 48.96 -21.65
CA LEU A 10 -7.86 49.13 -20.46
C LEU A 10 -9.34 48.81 -20.72
N ILE A 11 -9.85 49.05 -21.93
CA ILE A 11 -11.24 48.73 -22.29
C ILE A 11 -11.43 47.22 -22.49
N VAL A 12 -10.43 46.51 -23.05
CA VAL A 12 -10.49 45.03 -23.18
C VAL A 12 -10.26 44.35 -21.82
N GLY A 13 -9.46 44.94 -20.92
CA GLY A 13 -9.27 44.45 -19.55
C GLY A 13 -10.51 44.52 -18.65
N PHE A 14 -11.45 45.42 -18.93
CA PHE A 14 -12.70 45.54 -18.17
C PHE A 14 -13.84 44.65 -18.68
N ILE A 15 -13.79 44.17 -19.93
CA ILE A 15 -14.81 43.27 -20.50
C ILE A 15 -14.49 41.79 -20.20
N GLY A 16 -13.23 41.46 -19.85
CA GLY A 16 -12.79 40.11 -19.49
C GLY A 16 -13.17 39.63 -18.08
N TRP A 17 -13.85 40.46 -17.29
CA TRP A 17 -14.30 40.12 -15.92
C TRP A 17 -15.82 39.93 -15.79
N ILE A 18 -16.50 39.65 -16.89
CA ILE A 18 -17.81 39.01 -16.80
C ILE A 18 -17.57 37.51 -16.60
N GLY A 19 -17.15 37.14 -15.39
CA GLY A 19 -17.48 35.81 -14.88
C GLY A 19 -18.99 35.63 -14.96
N CYS A 20 -19.47 34.40 -15.14
CA CYS A 20 -20.88 34.08 -15.03
C CYS A 20 -21.37 34.43 -13.61
N ASN A 21 -21.73 35.70 -13.37
CA ASN A 21 -22.40 36.15 -12.16
C ASN A 21 -23.90 36.07 -12.44
N ASP A 22 -24.46 34.86 -12.29
CA ASP A 22 -25.89 34.70 -12.06
C ASP A 22 -26.18 35.11 -10.59
N ASP A 23 -25.95 36.38 -10.26
CA ASP A 23 -26.18 36.97 -8.92
C ASP A 23 -27.67 36.98 -8.51
N ASN A 24 -28.54 36.45 -9.36
CA ASN A 24 -29.98 36.46 -9.18
C ASN A 24 -30.60 35.06 -9.21
N LYS A 25 -29.79 34.00 -9.13
CA LYS A 25 -30.27 32.65 -8.85
C LYS A 25 -29.95 32.34 -7.40
N THR A 26 -30.95 32.45 -6.53
CA THR A 26 -30.88 31.83 -5.21
C THR A 26 -30.54 30.36 -5.43
N LEU A 27 -29.34 29.95 -5.05
CA LEU A 27 -28.93 28.56 -5.12
C LEU A 27 -29.84 27.79 -4.17
N THR A 28 -30.84 27.11 -4.72
CA THR A 28 -31.64 26.15 -3.99
C THR A 28 -30.82 24.87 -3.90
N PRO A 29 -30.61 24.30 -2.71
CA PRO A 29 -29.99 22.99 -2.57
C PRO A 29 -30.65 22.03 -3.57
N SER A 30 -29.85 21.27 -4.32
CA SER A 30 -30.40 20.12 -5.04
C SER A 30 -31.09 19.28 -3.98
N GLY A 31 -32.39 19.00 -4.11
CA GLY A 31 -33.15 18.21 -3.13
C GLY A 31 -32.70 16.73 -3.03
N VAL A 32 -31.43 16.46 -3.31
CA VAL A 32 -30.70 15.22 -3.15
C VAL A 32 -30.03 15.30 -1.78
N GLU A 33 -30.24 14.30 -0.94
CA GLU A 33 -29.55 14.19 0.34
C GLU A 33 -28.04 14.18 0.12
N GLU A 34 -27.33 14.97 0.92
CA GLU A 34 -25.86 14.98 0.90
C GLU A 34 -25.37 13.61 1.39
N TYR A 35 -24.36 13.05 0.70
CA TYR A 35 -23.73 11.82 1.13
C TYR A 35 -23.06 12.04 2.49
N GLU A 36 -23.50 11.30 3.50
CA GLU A 36 -22.99 11.37 4.87
C GLU A 36 -22.60 9.96 5.35
N LEU A 37 -21.45 9.87 6.02
CA LEU A 37 -21.06 8.65 6.72
C LEU A 37 -21.82 8.56 8.03
N VAL A 38 -22.62 7.52 8.17
CA VAL A 38 -23.50 7.35 9.34
C VAL A 38 -22.81 6.50 10.40
N ILE A 39 -22.75 7.03 11.63
CA ILE A 39 -22.40 6.31 12.85
C ILE A 39 -23.39 6.70 13.97
N PRO A 40 -23.84 5.77 14.84
CA PRO A 40 -23.57 4.32 14.81
C PRO A 40 -24.18 3.62 13.59
N GLN A 41 -23.69 2.43 13.25
CA GLN A 41 -24.11 1.69 12.04
C GLN A 41 -25.15 0.61 12.34
N GLY A 42 -25.44 0.37 13.62
CA GLY A 42 -26.42 -0.60 14.07
C GLY A 42 -26.88 -0.36 15.49
N ASN A 43 -27.25 -1.46 16.14
CA ASN A 43 -27.66 -1.51 17.54
C ASN A 43 -26.94 -2.65 18.28
N HIS A 44 -25.67 -2.87 17.96
CA HIS A 44 -24.80 -3.85 18.62
C HIS A 44 -23.95 -3.17 19.69
N GLU A 45 -23.46 -3.93 20.67
CA GLU A 45 -22.63 -3.37 21.74
C GLU A 45 -21.33 -2.71 21.21
N TYR A 46 -20.76 -3.27 20.14
CA TYR A 46 -19.57 -2.72 19.50
C TYR A 46 -19.80 -1.40 18.75
N ASP A 47 -21.05 -1.01 18.47
CA ASP A 47 -21.33 0.31 17.87
C ASP A 47 -20.89 1.45 18.81
N ALA A 48 -21.02 1.27 20.13
CA ALA A 48 -20.54 2.24 21.11
C ALA A 48 -19.01 2.36 21.08
N ARG A 49 -18.29 1.25 20.87
CA ARG A 49 -16.83 1.25 20.68
C ARG A 49 -16.41 1.98 19.41
N ILE A 50 -17.15 1.77 18.32
CA ILE A 50 -16.90 2.47 17.04
C ILE A 50 -17.10 3.98 17.19
N VAL A 51 -18.17 4.41 17.88
CA VAL A 51 -18.43 5.83 18.16
C VAL A 51 -17.32 6.43 19.04
N ASP A 52 -16.90 5.72 20.09
CA ASP A 52 -15.80 6.18 20.95
C ASP A 52 -14.49 6.39 20.16
N TRP A 53 -14.14 5.46 19.25
CA TRP A 53 -12.97 5.65 18.37
C TRP A 53 -13.10 6.91 17.51
N PHE A 54 -14.28 7.18 16.96
CA PHE A 54 -14.53 8.40 16.20
C PHE A 54 -14.40 9.64 17.08
N ASP A 55 -14.96 9.65 18.29
CA ASP A 55 -14.87 10.80 19.18
C ASP A 55 -13.43 11.10 19.58
N ARG A 56 -12.62 10.05 19.86
CA ARG A 56 -11.22 10.17 20.28
C ARG A 56 -10.24 10.48 19.15
N THR A 57 -10.50 9.98 17.94
CA THR A 57 -9.53 10.07 16.82
C THR A 57 -10.07 10.76 15.56
N GLY A 58 -11.37 10.94 15.42
CA GLY A 58 -12.01 11.44 14.19
C GLY A 58 -12.00 10.45 13.02
N VAL A 59 -11.60 9.20 13.26
CA VAL A 59 -11.55 8.14 12.24
C VAL A 59 -12.89 7.42 12.18
N TYR A 60 -13.43 7.28 10.98
CA TYR A 60 -14.66 6.52 10.75
C TYR A 60 -14.34 5.04 10.63
N ILE A 61 -14.78 4.21 11.58
CA ILE A 61 -14.68 2.75 11.46
C ILE A 61 -16.01 2.22 10.90
N LEU A 62 -15.98 1.59 9.73
CA LEU A 62 -17.17 1.18 8.99
C LEU A 62 -17.19 -0.33 8.76
N TYR A 63 -18.22 -1.02 9.26
CA TYR A 63 -18.50 -2.43 8.94
C TYR A 63 -19.72 -2.60 8.02
N LYS A 64 -20.58 -1.59 7.97
CA LYS A 64 -21.60 -1.40 6.95
C LYS A 64 -21.17 -0.27 6.03
N PHE A 65 -20.90 -0.63 4.79
CA PHE A 65 -20.47 0.31 3.77
C PHE A 65 -21.11 -0.04 2.43
N ASP A 66 -21.26 0.94 1.57
CA ASP A 66 -21.58 0.72 0.17
C ASP A 66 -20.30 0.69 -0.68
N PRO A 67 -20.34 0.10 -1.89
CA PRO A 67 -19.17 0.01 -2.75
C PRO A 67 -18.49 1.37 -2.98
N VAL A 68 -19.27 2.46 -3.02
CA VAL A 68 -18.74 3.83 -3.20
C VAL A 68 -17.85 4.27 -2.02
N ASP A 69 -18.10 3.78 -0.82
CA ASP A 69 -17.30 4.13 0.36
C ASP A 69 -15.89 3.53 0.27
N VAL A 70 -15.75 2.41 -0.44
CA VAL A 70 -14.52 1.60 -0.47
C VAL A 70 -13.74 1.76 -1.77
N TYR A 71 -14.42 1.74 -2.90
CA TYR A 71 -13.82 1.62 -4.23
C TYR A 71 -13.78 2.92 -5.03
N LEU A 72 -14.43 3.98 -4.55
CA LEU A 72 -14.33 5.29 -5.17
C LEU A 72 -12.93 5.87 -4.94
N LYS A 73 -12.25 6.20 -6.04
CA LYS A 73 -10.99 6.95 -6.03
C LYS A 73 -11.15 8.22 -6.85
N VAL A 74 -11.13 9.37 -6.19
CA VAL A 74 -11.34 10.66 -6.85
C VAL A 74 -10.25 10.87 -7.92
N GLN A 75 -10.67 11.31 -9.12
CA GLN A 75 -9.80 11.49 -10.29
C GLN A 75 -9.12 10.21 -10.81
N ALA A 76 -9.61 9.03 -10.43
CA ALA A 76 -9.16 7.75 -10.98
C ALA A 76 -10.33 6.83 -11.28
N SER A 77 -10.03 5.66 -11.84
CA SER A 77 -11.01 4.62 -12.12
C SER A 77 -11.51 3.94 -10.84
N TRP A 78 -12.71 3.39 -10.93
CA TRP A 78 -13.28 2.48 -9.94
C TRP A 78 -12.31 1.34 -9.60
N GLN A 79 -12.18 1.03 -8.30
CA GLN A 79 -11.14 0.13 -7.82
C GLN A 79 -11.58 -1.31 -7.58
N GLU A 80 -12.89 -1.57 -7.54
CA GLU A 80 -13.44 -2.89 -7.26
C GLU A 80 -12.96 -3.90 -8.29
N MET A 81 -12.54 -5.05 -7.79
CA MET A 81 -12.07 -6.14 -8.60
C MET A 81 -13.22 -7.05 -9.02
N TYR A 82 -13.33 -7.31 -10.31
CA TYR A 82 -14.31 -8.21 -10.91
C TYR A 82 -13.68 -9.00 -12.06
N LEU A 83 -14.26 -10.17 -12.37
CA LEU A 83 -13.81 -10.97 -13.51
C LEU A 83 -14.42 -10.41 -14.81
N ASP A 84 -13.58 -10.10 -15.79
CA ASP A 84 -13.99 -9.57 -17.09
C ASP A 84 -13.40 -10.41 -18.24
N THR A 85 -13.97 -10.28 -19.44
CA THR A 85 -13.48 -10.88 -20.68
C THR A 85 -12.90 -9.81 -21.59
N ILE A 86 -11.58 -9.82 -21.75
CA ILE A 86 -10.89 -8.92 -22.67
C ILE A 86 -10.95 -9.48 -24.07
N ARG A 87 -11.32 -8.60 -25.00
CA ARG A 87 -11.41 -8.88 -26.44
C ARG A 87 -10.36 -8.08 -27.20
N THR A 88 -9.40 -8.79 -27.80
CA THR A 88 -8.37 -8.19 -28.66
C THR A 88 -8.62 -8.59 -30.11
N VAL A 89 -8.68 -7.61 -30.99
CA VAL A 89 -8.97 -7.83 -32.41
C VAL A 89 -7.71 -7.56 -33.23
N ASN A 90 -7.28 -8.54 -34.01
CA ASN A 90 -6.21 -8.38 -35.00
C ASN A 90 -6.76 -8.58 -36.41
N TYR A 91 -6.29 -7.75 -37.33
CA TYR A 91 -6.66 -7.78 -38.74
C TYR A 91 -5.41 -8.10 -39.56
N TYR A 92 -5.52 -9.07 -40.46
CA TYR A 92 -4.46 -9.42 -41.40
C TYR A 92 -4.99 -9.43 -42.82
N GLU A 93 -4.36 -8.65 -43.70
CA GLU A 93 -4.66 -8.70 -45.14
C GLU A 93 -3.86 -9.82 -45.79
N MET A 94 -4.54 -10.66 -46.58
CA MET A 94 -3.92 -11.71 -47.37
C MET A 94 -3.10 -11.13 -48.51
N LYS A 95 -1.86 -11.60 -48.64
CA LYS A 95 -0.89 -11.22 -49.68
C LYS A 95 -0.78 -12.30 -50.75
N GLU A 96 -0.06 -11.98 -51.81
CA GLU A 96 0.26 -12.95 -52.86
C GLU A 96 1.08 -14.11 -52.27
N GLY A 97 0.58 -15.34 -52.45
CA GLY A 97 1.14 -16.56 -51.86
C GLY A 97 0.38 -17.08 -50.63
N ASP A 98 -0.49 -16.27 -50.00
CA ASP A 98 -1.36 -16.72 -48.92
C ASP A 98 -2.55 -17.51 -49.48
N PHE A 99 -3.01 -18.53 -48.75
CA PHE A 99 -4.12 -19.40 -49.20
C PHE A 99 -4.98 -19.89 -48.05
N VAL A 100 -6.18 -20.36 -48.38
CA VAL A 100 -7.10 -21.00 -47.43
C VAL A 100 -7.38 -22.40 -47.92
N LYS A 101 -7.17 -23.40 -47.06
CA LYS A 101 -7.43 -24.80 -47.36
C LYS A 101 -7.94 -25.51 -46.11
N ASP A 102 -8.97 -26.35 -46.27
CA ASP A 102 -9.51 -27.20 -45.19
C ASP A 102 -9.86 -26.42 -43.89
N SER A 103 -10.47 -25.24 -44.05
CA SER A 103 -10.80 -24.32 -42.94
C SER A 103 -9.60 -23.79 -42.16
N VAL A 104 -8.42 -23.77 -42.77
CA VAL A 104 -7.20 -23.15 -42.24
C VAL A 104 -6.72 -22.10 -43.24
N ALA A 105 -6.55 -20.87 -42.76
CA ALA A 105 -5.91 -19.80 -43.52
C ALA A 105 -4.41 -19.81 -43.23
N ASN A 106 -3.56 -19.91 -44.25
CA ASN A 106 -2.12 -19.80 -44.12
C ASN A 106 -1.68 -18.43 -44.64
N LEU A 107 -1.19 -17.57 -43.74
CA LEU A 107 -0.71 -16.24 -44.05
C LEU A 107 0.78 -16.16 -43.71
N ALA A 108 1.62 -15.92 -44.72
CA ALA A 108 3.08 -15.85 -44.59
C ALA A 108 3.71 -17.04 -43.82
N GLY A 109 3.15 -18.24 -43.97
CA GLY A 109 3.61 -19.46 -43.29
C GLY A 109 3.02 -19.68 -41.89
N VAL A 110 2.14 -18.81 -41.41
CA VAL A 110 1.41 -18.97 -40.13
C VAL A 110 0.00 -19.49 -40.38
N GLU A 111 -0.36 -20.56 -39.70
CA GLU A 111 -1.68 -21.20 -39.82
C GLU A 111 -2.69 -20.64 -38.82
N TYR A 112 -3.86 -20.26 -39.33
CA TYR A 112 -5.00 -19.81 -38.55
C TYR A 112 -6.22 -20.70 -38.84
N LYS A 113 -6.63 -21.49 -37.86
CA LYS A 113 -7.84 -22.30 -37.95
C LYS A 113 -9.08 -21.42 -37.89
N LEU A 114 -9.90 -21.44 -38.95
CA LEU A 114 -11.16 -20.69 -39.03
C LEU A 114 -12.18 -21.25 -38.02
N GLY A 115 -12.98 -20.36 -37.44
CA GLY A 115 -13.94 -20.66 -36.39
C GLY A 115 -13.39 -20.48 -34.98
N ALA A 116 -14.18 -20.93 -33.98
CA ALA A 116 -13.82 -20.83 -32.58
C ALA A 116 -12.83 -21.94 -32.16
N THR A 117 -11.75 -21.56 -31.48
CA THR A 117 -10.77 -22.48 -30.90
C THR A 117 -10.50 -22.09 -29.45
N LYS A 118 -10.66 -23.03 -28.52
CA LYS A 118 -10.26 -22.84 -27.12
C LYS A 118 -8.75 -23.01 -27.00
N ASN A 119 -8.09 -22.03 -26.39
CA ASN A 119 -6.66 -22.04 -26.15
C ASN A 119 -6.35 -22.53 -24.72
N SER A 120 -7.22 -22.21 -23.76
CA SER A 120 -7.16 -22.67 -22.38
C SER A 120 -8.55 -22.64 -21.71
N SER A 121 -8.62 -22.86 -20.40
CA SER A 121 -9.84 -22.63 -19.61
C SER A 121 -10.27 -21.16 -19.53
N THR A 122 -9.33 -20.22 -19.72
CA THR A 122 -9.54 -18.77 -19.58
C THR A 122 -9.30 -18.01 -20.87
N SER A 123 -9.04 -18.68 -22.00
CA SER A 123 -8.82 -18.01 -23.29
C SER A 123 -9.29 -18.82 -24.49
N TRP A 124 -9.82 -18.12 -25.48
CA TRP A 124 -10.26 -18.68 -26.75
C TRP A 124 -10.06 -17.66 -27.87
N GLN A 125 -10.06 -18.12 -29.11
CA GLN A 125 -10.00 -17.24 -30.28
C GLN A 125 -11.11 -17.60 -31.26
N GLU A 126 -11.58 -16.60 -31.98
CA GLU A 126 -12.50 -16.75 -33.11
C GLU A 126 -11.82 -16.15 -34.34
N VAL A 127 -11.58 -17.00 -35.33
CA VAL A 127 -10.97 -16.57 -36.60
C VAL A 127 -12.04 -16.58 -37.68
N SER A 128 -12.21 -15.46 -38.37
CA SER A 128 -13.09 -15.35 -39.52
C SER A 128 -12.36 -14.72 -40.69
N LEU A 129 -12.86 -14.97 -41.90
CA LEU A 129 -12.32 -14.42 -43.13
C LEU A 129 -13.44 -13.68 -43.85
N ASP A 130 -13.21 -12.40 -44.14
CA ASP A 130 -14.09 -11.57 -44.96
C ASP A 130 -13.31 -11.04 -46.17
N GLY A 131 -13.62 -11.57 -47.36
CA GLY A 131 -12.84 -11.31 -48.57
C GLY A 131 -11.37 -11.72 -48.43
N LYS A 132 -10.47 -10.74 -48.43
CA LYS A 132 -9.02 -10.93 -48.23
C LYS A 132 -8.55 -10.54 -46.82
N THR A 133 -9.47 -10.26 -45.91
CA THR A 133 -9.14 -9.80 -44.56
C THR A 133 -9.44 -10.91 -43.57
N LEU A 134 -8.39 -11.42 -42.92
CA LEU A 134 -8.49 -12.34 -41.81
C LEU A 134 -8.69 -11.54 -40.51
N LEU A 135 -9.78 -11.83 -39.81
CA LEU A 135 -10.10 -11.29 -38.50
C LEU A 135 -9.80 -12.33 -37.44
N VAL A 136 -8.83 -12.05 -36.55
CA VAL A 136 -8.50 -12.91 -35.41
C VAL A 136 -8.92 -12.19 -34.13
N VAL A 137 -10.03 -12.63 -33.54
CA VAL A 137 -10.52 -12.12 -32.26
C VAL A 137 -10.04 -13.04 -31.15
N ASN A 138 -9.19 -12.54 -30.27
CA ASN A 138 -8.74 -13.25 -29.08
C ASN A 138 -9.56 -12.79 -27.89
N TYR A 139 -10.02 -13.75 -27.10
CA TYR A 139 -10.73 -13.53 -25.85
C TYR A 139 -9.92 -14.12 -24.70
N LYS A 140 -9.87 -13.41 -23.59
CA LYS A 140 -9.22 -13.87 -22.36
C LYS A 140 -9.98 -13.35 -21.14
N THR A 141 -10.34 -14.22 -20.21
CA THR A 141 -10.87 -13.81 -18.91
C THR A 141 -9.73 -13.37 -17.99
N GLN A 142 -9.89 -12.23 -17.33
CA GLN A 142 -8.94 -11.74 -16.33
C GLN A 142 -9.65 -10.88 -15.28
N TYR A 143 -8.99 -10.65 -14.15
CA TYR A 143 -9.52 -9.76 -13.13
C TYR A 143 -9.23 -8.31 -13.50
N GLU A 144 -10.26 -7.50 -13.71
CA GLU A 144 -10.12 -6.05 -13.78
C GLU A 144 -10.24 -5.44 -12.39
N GLY A 145 -9.82 -4.17 -12.24
CA GLY A 145 -9.77 -3.48 -10.95
C GLY A 145 -8.51 -3.80 -10.13
N THR A 146 -8.55 -3.45 -8.84
CA THR A 146 -7.35 -3.48 -7.97
C THR A 146 -7.49 -4.40 -6.75
N PHE A 147 -8.67 -4.41 -6.11
CA PHE A 147 -8.94 -5.25 -4.95
C PHE A 147 -10.45 -5.47 -4.77
N SER A 148 -10.82 -6.50 -4.01
CA SER A 148 -12.19 -6.76 -3.56
C SER A 148 -12.21 -7.03 -2.07
N VAL A 149 -13.27 -6.59 -1.40
CA VAL A 149 -13.56 -6.87 0.01
C VAL A 149 -15.07 -7.00 0.18
N GLU A 150 -15.49 -7.95 1.00
CA GLU A 150 -16.89 -8.16 1.36
C GLU A 150 -17.19 -7.52 2.71
N LYS A 151 -18.46 -7.19 2.98
CA LYS A 151 -18.86 -6.66 4.29
C LYS A 151 -18.53 -7.70 5.37
N ALA A 152 -18.07 -7.25 6.53
CA ALA A 152 -17.87 -8.13 7.67
C ALA A 152 -19.18 -8.84 8.04
N ASP A 153 -19.10 -10.09 8.45
CA ASP A 153 -20.19 -10.76 9.16
C ASP A 153 -20.36 -10.07 10.52
N GLU A 154 -21.55 -9.51 10.77
CA GLU A 154 -21.88 -8.76 11.99
C GLU A 154 -21.65 -9.57 13.27
N ALA A 155 -21.67 -10.92 13.20
CA ALA A 155 -21.37 -11.79 14.33
C ALA A 155 -19.88 -11.81 14.73
N TYR A 156 -18.99 -11.30 13.87
CA TYR A 156 -17.54 -11.30 14.07
C TYR A 156 -16.93 -9.91 14.15
N VAL A 157 -17.70 -8.83 13.94
CA VAL A 157 -17.21 -7.43 14.01
C VAL A 157 -16.55 -7.12 15.36
N ASP A 158 -17.14 -7.58 16.47
CA ASP A 158 -16.55 -7.38 17.81
C ASP A 158 -15.16 -8.00 17.93
N LYS A 159 -15.00 -9.25 17.45
CA LYS A 159 -13.70 -9.95 17.46
C LYS A 159 -12.71 -9.34 16.47
N GLN A 160 -13.20 -8.82 15.35
CA GLN A 160 -12.38 -8.12 14.37
C GLN A 160 -11.84 -6.80 14.95
N LEU A 161 -12.68 -6.07 15.69
CA LEU A 161 -12.26 -4.88 16.44
C LEU A 161 -11.22 -5.23 17.49
N ASP A 162 -11.45 -6.27 18.30
CA ASP A 162 -10.46 -6.75 19.28
C ASP A 162 -9.10 -7.03 18.63
N LEU A 163 -9.11 -7.73 17.49
CA LEU A 163 -7.89 -8.03 16.74
C LEU A 163 -7.20 -6.74 16.26
N LEU A 164 -7.95 -5.82 15.66
CA LEU A 164 -7.41 -4.56 15.15
C LEU A 164 -6.83 -3.68 16.26
N GLU A 165 -7.53 -3.57 17.39
CA GLU A 165 -7.12 -2.79 18.53
C GLU A 165 -5.87 -3.36 19.19
N GLN A 166 -5.86 -4.67 19.46
CA GLN A 166 -4.74 -5.36 20.12
C GLN A 166 -3.48 -5.40 19.26
N LEU A 167 -3.64 -5.61 17.94
CA LEU A 167 -2.48 -5.74 17.05
C LEU A 167 -1.99 -4.41 16.48
N PHE A 168 -2.76 -3.33 16.61
CA PHE A 168 -2.42 -2.08 15.94
C PHE A 168 -2.83 -0.83 16.70
N LEU A 169 -4.12 -0.53 16.86
CA LEU A 169 -4.56 0.80 17.29
C LEU A 169 -4.08 1.18 18.69
N ASN A 170 -4.10 0.24 19.64
CA ASN A 170 -3.76 0.52 21.04
C ASN A 170 -2.28 0.81 21.28
N PHE A 171 -1.42 0.68 20.27
CA PHE A 171 -0.01 1.02 20.37
C PHE A 171 0.30 2.50 20.16
N TYR A 172 -0.69 3.29 19.74
CA TYR A 172 -0.49 4.68 19.33
C TYR A 172 -1.37 5.64 20.14
N PRO A 173 -0.85 6.83 20.52
CA PRO A 173 -1.66 7.84 21.17
C PRO A 173 -2.80 8.34 20.26
N ASP A 174 -3.98 8.61 20.84
CA ASP A 174 -5.15 9.12 20.11
C ASP A 174 -4.85 10.41 19.33
N SER A 175 -4.04 11.31 19.90
CA SER A 175 -3.63 12.55 19.24
C SER A 175 -2.78 12.30 17.99
N LEU A 176 -1.96 11.24 18.00
CA LEU A 176 -1.16 10.85 16.86
C LEU A 176 -2.05 10.22 15.80
N LEU A 177 -2.89 9.24 16.19
CA LEU A 177 -3.85 8.59 15.29
C LEU A 177 -4.76 9.62 14.61
N ARG A 178 -5.33 10.57 15.36
CA ARG A 178 -6.15 11.66 14.83
C ARG A 178 -5.48 12.47 13.72
N SER A 179 -4.17 12.61 13.80
CA SER A 179 -3.41 13.44 12.88
C SER A 179 -2.92 12.72 11.61
N VAL A 180 -2.76 11.39 11.67
CA VAL A 180 -2.15 10.64 10.56
C VAL A 180 -3.08 9.61 9.95
N MET A 181 -4.04 9.06 10.70
CA MET A 181 -4.85 7.95 10.21
C MET A 181 -5.58 8.28 8.90
N PRO A 182 -5.80 7.27 8.03
CA PRO A 182 -6.76 7.40 6.96
C PRO A 182 -8.13 7.79 7.50
N LEU A 183 -8.92 8.51 6.69
CA LEU A 183 -10.23 8.99 7.10
C LEU A 183 -11.14 7.85 7.56
N LYS A 184 -11.04 6.70 6.88
CA LYS A 184 -11.90 5.54 7.12
C LYS A 184 -11.06 4.29 7.41
N ILE A 185 -11.51 3.53 8.39
CA ILE A 185 -11.15 2.12 8.54
C ILE A 185 -12.34 1.29 8.04
N ILE A 186 -12.12 0.43 7.05
CA ILE A 186 -13.15 -0.47 6.52
C ILE A 186 -12.94 -1.84 7.15
N LEU A 187 -13.92 -2.30 7.94
CA LEU A 187 -13.98 -3.62 8.52
C LEU A 187 -14.70 -4.56 7.55
N GLY A 188 -13.94 -5.45 6.91
CA GLY A 188 -14.47 -6.37 5.91
C GLY A 188 -13.95 -7.80 6.09
N GLN A 189 -14.35 -8.67 5.18
CA GLN A 189 -13.86 -10.04 5.08
C GLN A 189 -13.40 -10.36 3.65
N GLY A 190 -12.64 -11.44 3.49
CA GLY A 190 -12.26 -11.93 2.16
C GLY A 190 -11.45 -10.95 1.30
N LEU A 191 -10.71 -10.01 1.91
CA LEU A 191 -9.93 -9.00 1.18
C LEU A 191 -8.91 -9.65 0.24
N LYS A 192 -9.00 -9.31 -1.04
CA LYS A 192 -8.15 -9.87 -2.10
C LYS A 192 -7.60 -8.77 -3.00
N THR A 193 -6.37 -8.97 -3.46
CA THR A 193 -5.74 -8.19 -4.55
C THR A 193 -5.39 -9.13 -5.70
N VAL A 194 -5.14 -8.59 -6.89
CA VAL A 194 -4.65 -9.38 -8.02
C VAL A 194 -3.17 -9.13 -8.32
N SER A 195 -2.46 -10.17 -8.75
CA SER A 195 -1.08 -10.10 -9.24
C SER A 195 -0.91 -10.92 -10.52
N GLY A 196 0.31 -10.91 -11.09
CA GLY A 196 0.67 -11.75 -12.23
C GLY A 196 -0.13 -11.42 -13.49
N ASN A 197 -0.13 -10.15 -13.92
CA ASN A 197 -0.90 -9.66 -15.07
C ASN A 197 -2.40 -9.97 -14.97
N GLN A 198 -3.00 -9.65 -13.82
CA GLN A 198 -4.45 -9.74 -13.59
C GLN A 198 -5.02 -11.18 -13.57
N GLN A 199 -4.24 -12.17 -13.11
CA GLN A 199 -4.65 -13.58 -13.13
C GLN A 199 -4.69 -14.26 -11.76
N THR A 200 -3.85 -13.83 -10.81
CA THR A 200 -3.69 -14.55 -9.54
C THR A 200 -4.25 -13.72 -8.38
N LEU A 201 -5.27 -14.26 -7.72
CA LEU A 201 -5.82 -13.70 -6.49
C LEU A 201 -4.85 -13.94 -5.32
N LEU A 202 -4.61 -12.89 -4.55
CA LEU A 202 -3.83 -12.91 -3.32
C LEU A 202 -4.72 -12.44 -2.17
N ASN A 203 -4.89 -13.28 -1.16
CA ASN A 203 -5.55 -12.89 0.08
C ASN A 203 -4.68 -11.89 0.83
N LYS A 204 -5.32 -10.90 1.45
CA LYS A 204 -4.68 -9.86 2.26
C LYS A 204 -5.40 -9.73 3.60
N SER A 205 -4.64 -9.45 4.64
CA SER A 205 -5.20 -9.08 5.95
C SER A 205 -5.54 -7.60 6.03
N TYR A 206 -4.83 -6.75 5.27
CA TYR A 206 -5.09 -5.32 5.22
C TYR A 206 -4.68 -4.72 3.87
N LEU A 207 -5.23 -3.56 3.54
CA LEU A 207 -4.87 -2.76 2.37
C LEU A 207 -5.12 -1.28 2.63
N LEU A 208 -4.15 -0.43 2.26
CA LEU A 208 -4.40 1.01 2.14
C LEU A 208 -4.85 1.32 0.72
N SER A 209 -6.02 1.93 0.57
CA SER A 209 -6.49 2.46 -0.72
C SER A 209 -7.26 3.75 -0.50
N PHE A 210 -6.89 4.82 -1.22
CA PHE A 210 -7.56 6.12 -1.23
C PHE A 210 -8.29 6.53 0.08
N ASN A 211 -7.54 7.04 1.07
CA ASN A 211 -8.05 7.42 2.39
C ASN A 211 -8.77 6.32 3.20
N ASN A 212 -8.72 5.07 2.75
CA ASN A 212 -9.25 3.90 3.44
C ASN A 212 -8.10 3.01 3.91
N PHE A 213 -8.11 2.67 5.20
CA PHE A 213 -7.41 1.51 5.72
C PHE A 213 -8.41 0.35 5.81
N ILE A 214 -8.28 -0.63 4.93
CA ILE A 214 -9.18 -1.78 4.87
C ILE A 214 -8.55 -2.89 5.69
N PHE A 215 -9.27 -3.40 6.68
CA PHE A 215 -8.86 -4.52 7.51
C PHE A 215 -9.81 -5.70 7.28
N SER A 216 -9.24 -6.84 6.91
CA SER A 216 -9.98 -8.10 6.70
C SER A 216 -10.28 -8.76 8.05
N HIS A 217 -10.67 -10.03 8.03
CA HIS A 217 -10.97 -10.86 9.21
C HIS A 217 -12.29 -10.55 9.90
N GLY A 218 -13.25 -9.93 9.20
CA GLY A 218 -14.64 -9.82 9.63
C GLY A 218 -15.43 -11.12 9.48
N ASP A 219 -14.81 -12.25 9.80
CA ASP A 219 -15.32 -13.61 9.64
C ASP A 219 -14.72 -14.52 10.73
N GLU A 220 -14.91 -15.84 10.61
CA GLU A 220 -14.39 -16.82 11.59
C GLU A 220 -12.87 -16.76 11.80
N THR A 221 -12.12 -16.16 10.87
CA THR A 221 -10.66 -16.03 11.00
C THR A 221 -10.25 -15.11 12.15
N ALA A 222 -11.08 -14.13 12.56
CA ALA A 222 -10.80 -13.32 13.75
C ALA A 222 -10.69 -14.16 15.03
N GLY A 223 -11.48 -15.24 15.14
CA GLY A 223 -11.50 -16.12 16.30
C GLY A 223 -10.51 -17.30 16.24
N THR A 224 -9.99 -17.62 15.05
CA THR A 224 -9.20 -18.85 14.82
C THR A 224 -7.74 -18.58 14.46
N MET A 225 -7.34 -17.31 14.34
CA MET A 225 -5.96 -16.93 14.04
C MET A 225 -4.99 -17.39 15.15
N THR A 226 -3.95 -18.13 14.75
CA THR A 226 -2.92 -18.62 15.68
C THR A 226 -2.07 -17.47 16.24
N ASP A 227 -1.49 -17.64 17.43
CA ASP A 227 -0.55 -16.66 18.02
C ASP A 227 0.59 -16.28 17.07
N ALA A 228 1.12 -17.25 16.32
CA ALA A 228 2.17 -17.01 15.34
C ALA A 228 1.68 -16.11 14.19
N SER A 229 0.47 -16.36 13.68
CA SER A 229 -0.16 -15.54 12.65
C SER A 229 -0.49 -14.13 13.17
N LYS A 230 -0.99 -13.99 14.40
CA LYS A 230 -1.22 -12.68 15.06
C LYS A 230 0.07 -11.90 15.21
N LYS A 231 1.16 -12.55 15.65
CA LYS A 231 2.49 -11.93 15.74
C LYS A 231 2.98 -11.43 14.38
N THR A 232 2.84 -12.23 13.32
CA THR A 232 3.21 -11.82 11.96
C THR A 232 2.38 -10.63 11.51
N LEU A 233 1.05 -10.69 11.64
CA LEU A 233 0.15 -9.61 11.25
C LEU A 233 0.45 -8.31 12.00
N LYS A 234 0.68 -8.38 13.32
CA LYS A 234 1.09 -7.25 14.14
C LYS A 234 2.40 -6.65 13.65
N ASN A 235 3.42 -7.47 13.41
CA ASN A 235 4.70 -6.97 12.91
C ASN A 235 4.53 -6.31 11.54
N ASP A 236 3.79 -6.92 10.62
CA ASP A 236 3.56 -6.38 9.28
C ASP A 236 2.80 -5.05 9.31
N LEU A 237 1.72 -4.95 10.10
CA LEU A 237 0.92 -3.74 10.24
C LEU A 237 1.73 -2.57 10.80
N ASN A 238 2.40 -2.78 11.93
CA ASN A 238 3.12 -1.72 12.61
C ASN A 238 4.39 -1.30 11.85
N LYS A 239 5.08 -2.24 11.20
CA LYS A 239 6.21 -1.92 10.29
C LYS A 239 5.73 -1.10 9.10
N TRP A 240 4.65 -1.52 8.44
CA TRP A 240 4.06 -0.74 7.35
C TRP A 240 3.71 0.68 7.80
N PHE A 241 3.01 0.82 8.93
CA PHE A 241 2.56 2.12 9.41
C PHE A 241 3.73 3.04 9.81
N LEU A 242 4.75 2.52 10.49
CA LEU A 242 5.89 3.34 10.93
C LEU A 242 6.90 3.65 9.81
N GLN A 243 7.07 2.75 8.84
CA GLN A 243 8.16 2.83 7.85
C GLN A 243 7.70 3.19 6.44
N THR A 244 6.44 2.92 6.09
CA THR A 244 5.95 3.00 4.71
C THR A 244 4.81 3.99 4.55
N TYR A 245 4.01 4.22 5.59
CA TYR A 245 2.92 5.19 5.53
C TYR A 245 3.43 6.61 5.74
N ASP A 246 3.56 7.37 4.65
CA ASP A 246 4.22 8.68 4.61
C ASP A 246 3.76 9.64 5.72
N LYS A 247 2.44 9.77 5.94
CA LYS A 247 1.91 10.67 7.00
C LYS A 247 2.41 10.33 8.40
N MET A 248 2.63 9.05 8.69
CA MET A 248 3.19 8.60 9.97
C MET A 248 4.71 8.73 9.97
N LYS A 249 5.38 8.35 8.89
CA LYS A 249 6.84 8.47 8.76
C LYS A 249 7.31 9.92 8.96
N ASP A 250 6.55 10.89 8.44
CA ASP A 250 6.83 12.32 8.54
C ASP A 250 6.63 12.91 9.95
N ARG A 251 6.16 12.12 10.93
CA ARG A 251 6.03 12.56 12.34
C ARG A 251 7.33 12.46 13.12
N PHE A 252 8.35 11.83 12.55
CA PHE A 252 9.63 11.56 13.19
C PHE A 252 10.76 12.28 12.44
N SER A 253 11.76 12.75 13.18
CA SER A 253 13.02 13.26 12.62
C SER A 253 14.11 12.20 12.76
N TYR A 254 14.80 11.92 11.65
CA TYR A 254 15.84 10.89 11.59
C TYR A 254 17.24 11.48 11.34
N ASP A 255 17.39 12.79 11.40
CA ASP A 255 18.67 13.47 11.10
C ASP A 255 19.78 13.01 12.04
N ASP A 256 19.52 13.02 13.35
CA ASP A 256 20.46 12.53 14.37
C ASP A 256 20.82 11.04 14.16
N PHE A 257 19.88 10.24 13.65
CA PHE A 257 20.13 8.82 13.35
C PHE A 257 21.07 8.70 12.15
N TYR A 258 20.84 9.46 11.08
CA TYR A 258 21.69 9.45 9.90
C TYR A 258 23.08 10.01 10.18
N ASP A 259 23.22 11.00 11.05
CA ASP A 259 24.51 11.60 11.40
C ASP A 259 25.48 10.65 12.12
N VAL A 260 25.01 9.51 12.64
CA VAL A 260 25.88 8.53 13.31
C VAL A 260 26.79 7.76 12.34
N SER A 261 26.34 7.51 11.11
CA SER A 261 27.09 6.72 10.13
C SER A 261 27.56 7.57 8.97
N ASP A 262 28.77 7.30 8.51
CA ASP A 262 29.29 7.92 7.30
C ASP A 262 28.76 7.23 6.04
N TYR A 263 27.98 7.96 5.24
CA TYR A 263 27.46 7.54 3.94
C TYR A 263 28.34 8.04 2.77
N TYR A 264 29.62 8.35 2.98
CA TYR A 264 30.56 8.92 1.97
C TYR A 264 30.56 8.24 0.59
N TRP A 265 30.17 6.97 0.53
CA TRP A 265 30.14 6.14 -0.67
C TRP A 265 28.87 6.32 -1.50
N ALA A 266 27.84 6.96 -0.94
CA ALA A 266 26.63 7.35 -1.66
C ALA A 266 26.98 8.35 -2.78
N GLY A 267 26.21 8.33 -3.87
CA GLY A 267 26.42 9.19 -5.04
C GLY A 267 27.53 8.74 -5.99
N VAL A 268 28.40 7.80 -5.59
CA VAL A 268 29.52 7.33 -6.43
C VAL A 268 29.11 6.14 -7.32
N SER A 269 28.93 4.96 -6.72
CA SER A 269 28.53 3.73 -7.39
C SER A 269 27.92 2.77 -6.38
N ALA A 270 26.95 1.96 -6.81
CA ALA A 270 26.40 0.86 -6.01
C ALA A 270 27.48 -0.14 -5.53
N SER A 271 28.60 -0.24 -6.25
CA SER A 271 29.74 -1.08 -5.87
C SER A 271 30.65 -0.47 -4.81
N SER A 272 30.54 0.83 -4.54
CA SER A 272 31.37 1.55 -3.56
C SER A 272 30.90 1.35 -2.12
N ARG A 273 29.72 0.76 -1.92
CA ARG A 273 29.18 0.46 -0.60
C ARG A 273 30.09 -0.47 0.20
N PRO A 274 30.08 -0.39 1.55
CA PRO A 274 30.86 -1.27 2.39
C PRO A 274 30.63 -2.76 2.10
N VAL A 275 31.69 -3.55 2.24
CA VAL A 275 31.59 -5.02 2.25
C VAL A 275 31.01 -5.51 3.58
N ASP A 276 30.50 -6.74 3.60
CA ASP A 276 29.80 -7.34 4.74
C ASP A 276 30.58 -7.19 6.06
N SER A 277 31.88 -7.51 6.06
CA SER A 277 32.77 -7.44 7.23
C SER A 277 33.05 -6.04 7.77
N MET A 278 32.66 -4.99 7.05
CA MET A 278 32.78 -3.59 7.47
C MET A 278 31.46 -3.03 8.01
N SER A 279 30.32 -3.62 7.66
CA SER A 279 28.97 -3.06 7.95
C SER A 279 28.77 -2.71 9.42
N TYR A 280 29.04 -3.65 10.34
CA TYR A 280 28.80 -3.42 11.77
C TYR A 280 29.66 -2.30 12.34
N ARG A 281 30.96 -2.23 12.00
CA ARG A 281 31.84 -1.16 12.51
C ARG A 281 31.43 0.24 12.02
N LEU A 282 30.71 0.30 10.89
CA LEU A 282 30.20 1.53 10.29
C LEU A 282 28.77 1.86 10.77
N GLY A 283 28.21 1.08 11.70
CA GLY A 283 26.89 1.34 12.26
C GLY A 283 25.73 0.81 11.40
N PHE A 284 25.96 -0.16 10.52
CA PHE A 284 24.91 -0.77 9.70
C PHE A 284 24.58 -2.18 10.18
N VAL A 285 23.33 -2.44 10.61
CA VAL A 285 22.89 -3.77 11.09
C VAL A 285 22.71 -4.79 9.95
N LYS A 286 22.57 -4.30 8.71
CA LYS A 286 22.66 -5.07 7.47
C LYS A 286 23.51 -4.32 6.47
N ARG A 287 24.16 -5.05 5.57
CA ARG A 287 24.97 -4.44 4.51
C ARG A 287 24.05 -3.55 3.65
N PRO A 288 24.42 -2.27 3.45
CA PRO A 288 23.57 -1.32 2.72
C PRO A 288 23.16 -1.82 1.33
N TYR A 289 21.95 -1.45 0.89
CA TYR A 289 21.43 -1.79 -0.43
C TYR A 289 22.34 -1.34 -1.58
N ALA A 290 22.36 -2.12 -2.68
CA ALA A 290 23.24 -1.89 -3.82
C ALA A 290 22.71 -0.77 -4.74
N THR A 291 22.83 0.48 -4.28
CA THR A 291 22.45 1.69 -5.03
C THR A 291 23.44 2.81 -4.74
N SER A 292 23.46 3.84 -5.59
CA SER A 292 24.17 5.10 -5.34
C SER A 292 23.26 6.21 -4.79
N GLN A 293 21.94 6.00 -4.70
CA GLN A 293 21.01 7.02 -4.23
C GLN A 293 21.00 7.10 -2.69
N LEU A 294 21.45 8.24 -2.13
CA LEU A 294 21.56 8.45 -0.69
C LEU A 294 20.24 8.21 0.06
N SER A 295 19.13 8.74 -0.45
CA SER A 295 17.82 8.60 0.19
C SER A 295 17.36 7.15 0.32
N LEU A 296 17.60 6.32 -0.71
CA LEU A 296 17.29 4.89 -0.67
C LEU A 296 18.18 4.13 0.31
N ILE A 297 19.45 4.54 0.44
CA ILE A 297 20.40 3.94 1.38
C ILE A 297 19.99 4.25 2.82
N GLN A 298 19.68 5.51 3.11
CA GLN A 298 19.23 5.97 4.42
C GLN A 298 17.89 5.34 4.81
N ASP A 299 16.94 5.24 3.87
CA ASP A 299 15.66 4.57 4.08
C ASP A 299 15.81 3.07 4.38
N ASP A 300 16.67 2.37 3.62
CA ASP A 300 16.98 0.96 3.87
C ASP A 300 17.63 0.74 5.25
N ASP A 301 18.58 1.61 5.63
CA ASP A 301 19.23 1.55 6.94
C ASP A 301 18.23 1.74 8.09
N LEU A 302 17.40 2.79 8.04
CA LEU A 302 16.33 3.02 9.01
C LEU A 302 15.39 1.81 9.10
N LYS A 303 14.96 1.27 7.96
CA LYS A 303 14.10 0.08 7.90
C LYS A 303 14.74 -1.12 8.57
N ASN A 304 16.02 -1.34 8.36
CA ASN A 304 16.75 -2.45 8.98
C ASN A 304 16.87 -2.30 10.51
N TYR A 305 17.01 -1.08 11.04
CA TYR A 305 16.98 -0.85 12.49
C TYR A 305 15.61 -1.09 13.11
N VAL A 306 14.54 -0.57 12.51
CA VAL A 306 13.18 -0.83 13.00
C VAL A 306 12.85 -2.33 12.89
N ASN A 307 13.26 -3.00 11.81
CA ASN A 307 13.09 -4.46 11.70
C ASN A 307 13.83 -5.22 12.81
N MET A 308 15.08 -4.84 13.11
CA MET A 308 15.84 -5.43 14.21
C MET A 308 15.09 -5.31 15.55
N ILE A 309 14.47 -4.16 15.84
CA ILE A 309 13.70 -3.92 17.07
C ILE A 309 12.44 -4.78 17.15
N PHE A 310 11.78 -5.02 16.00
CA PHE A 310 10.56 -5.81 15.94
C PHE A 310 10.80 -7.32 15.92
N ASP A 311 11.95 -7.76 15.41
CA ASP A 311 12.22 -9.17 15.14
C ASP A 311 13.02 -9.83 16.28
N TYR A 312 13.69 -9.04 17.12
CA TYR A 312 14.55 -9.53 18.21
C TYR A 312 14.18 -8.89 19.55
N THR A 313 14.25 -9.66 20.64
CA THR A 313 14.11 -9.10 21.99
C THR A 313 15.36 -8.30 22.36
N TYR A 314 15.21 -7.32 23.23
CA TYR A 314 16.36 -6.56 23.75
C TYR A 314 17.40 -7.48 24.39
N GLU A 315 16.97 -8.51 25.12
CA GLU A 315 17.85 -9.54 25.70
C GLU A 315 18.70 -10.23 24.62
N THR A 316 18.10 -10.63 23.49
CA THR A 316 18.85 -11.20 22.37
C THR A 316 19.81 -10.19 21.75
N LEU A 317 19.42 -8.92 21.62
CA LEU A 317 20.26 -7.88 21.03
C LEU A 317 21.51 -7.54 21.87
N VAL A 318 21.43 -7.68 23.21
CA VAL A 318 22.57 -7.40 24.12
C VAL A 318 23.34 -8.63 24.58
N ALA A 319 22.84 -9.84 24.29
CA ALA A 319 23.50 -11.10 24.66
C ALA A 319 24.95 -11.17 24.15
N THR A 320 25.81 -11.91 24.85
CA THR A 320 27.18 -12.14 24.38
C THR A 320 27.17 -13.02 23.12
N PRO A 321 27.59 -12.52 21.95
CA PRO A 321 27.63 -13.32 20.73
C PRO A 321 28.84 -14.25 20.72
N VAL A 322 28.78 -15.33 19.91
CA VAL A 322 29.90 -16.28 19.72
C VAL A 322 31.15 -15.58 19.18
N ASN A 323 30.98 -14.62 18.27
CA ASN A 323 32.05 -13.82 17.68
C ASN A 323 31.49 -12.48 17.16
N GLY A 324 32.40 -11.60 16.72
CA GLY A 324 32.06 -10.29 16.15
C GLY A 324 31.83 -10.27 14.63
N ASN A 325 31.68 -11.42 13.99
CA ASN A 325 31.57 -11.49 12.54
C ASN A 325 30.20 -10.99 12.07
N TYR A 326 30.18 -10.43 10.87
CA TYR A 326 28.95 -10.03 10.23
C TYR A 326 28.05 -11.24 9.95
N ASN A 327 26.78 -11.16 10.37
CA ASN A 327 25.74 -12.14 10.03
C ASN A 327 24.37 -11.45 10.00
N ALA A 328 23.90 -11.07 8.82
CA ALA A 328 22.59 -10.41 8.67
C ALA A 328 21.39 -11.32 8.98
N ASN A 329 21.59 -12.63 9.14
CA ASN A 329 20.54 -13.59 9.49
C ASN A 329 20.46 -13.83 11.01
N ASP A 330 21.45 -13.34 11.79
CA ASP A 330 21.47 -13.47 13.23
C ASP A 330 22.07 -12.22 13.89
N LEU A 331 21.17 -11.38 14.40
CA LEU A 331 21.49 -10.15 15.10
C LEU A 331 21.67 -10.36 16.62
N THR A 332 21.81 -11.60 17.11
CA THR A 332 22.15 -11.86 18.51
C THR A 332 23.43 -11.13 18.91
N GLY A 333 23.37 -10.35 19.98
CA GLY A 333 24.49 -9.56 20.47
C GLY A 333 24.92 -8.42 19.56
N ILE A 334 24.06 -7.96 18.64
CA ILE A 334 24.39 -6.86 17.74
C ILE A 334 24.71 -5.55 18.48
N LEU A 335 24.16 -5.36 19.69
CA LEU A 335 24.46 -4.22 20.56
C LEU A 335 25.60 -4.50 21.57
N HIS A 336 26.23 -5.68 21.47
CA HIS A 336 27.36 -6.07 22.31
C HIS A 336 28.67 -5.56 21.69
N PRO A 337 29.66 -5.09 22.48
CA PRO A 337 30.94 -4.58 21.97
C PRO A 337 31.76 -5.53 21.09
N LEU A 338 31.43 -6.82 21.07
CA LEU A 338 32.07 -7.81 20.18
C LEU A 338 31.67 -7.59 18.71
N LYS A 339 30.39 -7.28 18.45
CA LYS A 339 29.85 -6.94 17.11
C LYS A 339 29.90 -5.43 16.87
N ASP A 340 29.45 -4.62 17.82
CA ASP A 340 29.44 -3.15 17.74
C ASP A 340 30.69 -2.52 18.39
N ARG A 341 31.85 -2.76 17.78
CA ARG A 341 33.15 -2.34 18.33
C ARG A 341 33.29 -0.82 18.50
N ASN A 342 32.57 -0.05 17.70
CA ASN A 342 32.64 1.40 17.68
C ASN A 342 31.45 2.06 18.43
N GLY A 343 30.51 1.26 18.95
CA GLY A 343 29.31 1.76 19.65
C GLY A 343 28.31 2.48 18.75
N LEU A 344 28.47 2.42 17.43
CA LEU A 344 27.63 3.17 16.48
C LEU A 344 26.25 2.54 16.35
N ILE A 345 26.16 1.21 16.42
CA ILE A 345 24.88 0.52 16.34
C ILE A 345 24.02 0.82 17.57
N ARG A 346 24.62 0.74 18.76
CA ARG A 346 23.95 1.11 20.01
C ARG A 346 23.51 2.56 19.99
N ARG A 347 24.36 3.48 19.55
CA ARG A 347 24.00 4.90 19.44
C ARG A 347 22.80 5.12 18.52
N LYS A 348 22.77 4.50 17.34
CA LYS A 348 21.62 4.58 16.42
C LYS A 348 20.34 3.98 17.02
N TYR A 349 20.47 2.84 17.69
CA TYR A 349 19.36 2.21 18.40
C TYR A 349 18.78 3.18 19.45
N ASP A 350 19.60 3.76 20.31
CA ASP A 350 19.16 4.66 21.38
C ASP A 350 18.49 5.93 20.83
N ILE A 351 19.06 6.54 19.78
CA ILE A 351 18.47 7.70 19.09
C ILE A 351 17.07 7.37 18.58
N LEU A 352 16.94 6.22 17.90
CA LEU A 352 15.67 5.80 17.31
C LEU A 352 14.61 5.53 18.39
N ILE A 353 14.95 4.80 19.45
CA ILE A 353 14.04 4.55 20.57
C ILE A 353 13.56 5.87 21.19
N ASN A 354 14.46 6.82 21.43
CA ASN A 354 14.12 8.11 22.02
C ASN A 354 13.22 8.94 21.11
N GLU A 355 13.46 8.92 19.80
CA GLU A 355 12.64 9.64 18.83
C GLU A 355 11.20 9.11 18.78
N PHE A 356 11.02 7.78 18.79
CA PHE A 356 9.67 7.20 18.85
C PHE A 356 8.97 7.53 20.17
N LYS A 357 9.67 7.39 21.31
CA LYS A 357 9.12 7.72 22.64
C LYS A 357 8.71 9.19 22.76
N ARG A 358 9.43 10.11 22.10
CA ARG A 358 9.08 11.54 22.04
C ARG A 358 7.71 11.79 21.41
N GLN A 359 7.30 10.95 20.45
CA GLN A 359 5.98 10.98 19.83
C GLN A 359 4.94 10.11 20.56
N GLY A 360 5.30 9.55 21.72
CA GLY A 360 4.44 8.65 22.51
C GLY A 360 4.33 7.24 21.96
N VAL A 361 5.26 6.79 21.11
CA VAL A 361 5.28 5.45 20.53
C VAL A 361 6.38 4.61 21.16
N ASP A 362 6.02 3.49 21.78
CA ASP A 362 6.99 2.55 22.36
C ASP A 362 7.22 1.36 21.43
N ILE A 363 8.14 1.52 20.47
CA ILE A 363 8.43 0.49 19.48
C ILE A 363 9.08 -0.78 20.06
N GLU A 364 9.66 -0.72 21.26
CA GLU A 364 10.19 -1.91 21.95
C GLU A 364 9.04 -2.78 22.48
N THR A 365 8.04 -2.14 23.09
CA THR A 365 6.81 -2.81 23.54
C THR A 365 6.04 -3.38 22.35
N ILE A 366 5.91 -2.62 21.26
CA ILE A 366 5.27 -3.13 20.03
C ILE A 366 6.04 -4.35 19.51
N GLY A 367 7.38 -4.26 19.38
CA GLY A 367 8.21 -5.35 18.88
C GLY A 367 8.08 -6.64 19.71
N SER A 368 8.11 -6.51 21.03
CA SER A 368 8.04 -7.63 21.97
C SER A 368 6.63 -8.20 22.18
N TYR A 369 5.56 -7.49 21.81
CA TYR A 369 4.19 -7.97 21.95
C TYR A 369 3.94 -9.27 21.16
N LEU A 370 3.30 -10.25 21.80
CA LEU A 370 3.12 -11.60 21.27
C LEU A 370 1.71 -11.88 20.70
N GLY A 371 0.84 -10.87 20.60
CA GLY A 371 -0.52 -11.07 20.09
C GLY A 371 -1.44 -11.81 21.06
N LYS A 372 -1.17 -11.71 22.37
CA LYS A 372 -1.86 -12.41 23.46
C LYS A 372 -2.66 -11.48 24.33
#